data_AF-L7CDC9-F1
#
_entry.id   AF-L7CDC9-F1
#
_cell.length_a   1.000
_cell.length_b   1.000
_cell.length_c   1.000
_cell.angle_alpha   90.00
_cell.angle_beta   90.00
_cell.angle_gamma   90.00
#
_symmetry.space_group_name_H-M   'P 1'
#
loop_
_entity.id
_entity.type
_entity.pdbx_description
1 polymer ?
#
loop_
_entity_poly.entity_id
_entity_poly.type
_entity_poly.pdbx_seq_one_letter_code
_entity_poly.pdbx_strand_id
1 'polypeptide(L)'
;MILILPLLFAFAFAAPPTPTQPGLNESDLNELVDSLRQTHAPDQRIQWWDVHVEKEDAGWRVHGSLSSEETYAAVTQALERQYPEVDDQLVLLPEDGTGTLVNALVNNSVIHLRREPSSKTELVTQALLGTPIRILKTERGKCLIQVPDGYIGWVNSAEVHRIDQEQLRSYRDAEKVIFTAQSGLAYSAPDATSMPMTDLVIGNIVCKVSEQSGFTQIQYPDGRIGWVDSRQLSPADTVFFQQALQNNLVETARRFHGIPYLWGGMSSKNIDCSGLICNVYFMNGIQLPRDSNMQAQIGKEVTTEFVSDALEPGDLLFFGKKATSKTKERVTHVAMYIGNDEFIHSAGYRERVSINSMNSSHPNFIDSYPAIFVRAVRIIGENPNGFLPIPENDFYNEIIRSTE
;
A
#
# COMPACT_ATOMS: atom_id res chain seq x y z
N MET A 1 -29.58 56.85 65.81
CA MET A 1 -28.24 56.71 65.21
C MET A 1 -28.46 56.07 63.84
N ILE A 2 -28.47 56.89 62.78
CA ILE A 2 -28.87 56.53 61.42
C ILE A 2 -27.59 56.21 60.65
N LEU A 3 -27.43 54.98 60.16
CA LEU A 3 -26.38 54.62 59.20
C LEU A 3 -26.97 54.70 57.78
N ILE A 4 -26.41 55.59 56.96
CA ILE A 4 -26.69 55.73 55.53
C ILE A 4 -25.62 54.94 54.77
N LEU A 5 -26.04 53.92 54.01
CA LEU A 5 -25.20 53.14 53.10
C LEU A 5 -25.15 53.85 51.74
N PRO A 6 -23.99 54.12 51.11
CA PRO A 6 -23.96 54.67 49.76
C PRO A 6 -24.14 53.56 48.72
N LEU A 7 -25.09 53.76 47.81
CA LEU A 7 -25.28 52.94 46.62
C LEU A 7 -24.17 53.27 45.60
N LEU A 8 -23.26 52.33 45.33
CA LEU A 8 -22.28 52.42 44.24
C LEU A 8 -22.94 51.98 42.93
N PHE A 9 -23.18 52.93 42.02
CA PHE A 9 -23.53 52.64 40.63
C PHE A 9 -22.29 52.14 39.90
N ALA A 10 -22.24 50.84 39.60
CA ALA A 10 -21.28 50.28 38.67
C ALA A 10 -21.72 50.61 37.24
N PHE A 11 -21.02 51.55 36.60
CA PHE A 11 -21.11 51.71 35.15
C PHE A 11 -20.44 50.50 34.49
N ALA A 12 -21.24 49.64 33.86
CA ALA A 12 -20.74 48.64 32.94
C ALA A 12 -20.17 49.37 31.71
N PHE A 13 -18.85 49.50 31.63
CA PHE A 13 -18.19 49.82 30.38
C PHE A 13 -18.41 48.65 29.44
N ALA A 14 -19.25 48.83 28.43
CA ALA A 14 -19.28 47.96 27.28
C ALA A 14 -17.86 47.95 26.68
N ALA A 15 -17.25 46.76 26.61
CA ALA A 15 -16.02 46.58 25.87
C ALA A 15 -16.24 47.12 24.44
N PRO A 16 -15.26 47.84 23.85
CA PRO A 16 -15.38 48.26 22.46
C PRO A 16 -15.60 47.01 21.59
N PRO A 17 -16.44 47.08 20.54
CA PRO A 17 -16.57 45.97 19.62
C PRO A 17 -15.17 45.62 19.12
N THR A 18 -14.80 44.36 19.28
CA THR A 18 -13.58 43.79 18.68
C THR A 18 -13.56 44.24 17.22
N PRO A 19 -12.45 44.81 16.72
CA PRO A 19 -12.39 45.19 15.31
C PRO A 19 -12.73 43.94 14.50
N THR A 20 -13.79 44.00 13.71
CA THR A 20 -14.11 42.98 12.71
C THR A 20 -12.87 42.83 11.86
N GLN A 21 -12.17 41.71 12.06
CA GLN A 21 -11.06 41.30 11.21
C GLN A 21 -11.54 41.33 9.76
N PRO A 22 -10.70 41.74 8.79
CA PRO A 22 -11.06 41.62 7.37
C PRO A 22 -11.53 40.19 7.15
N GLY A 23 -12.78 40.05 6.69
CA GLY A 23 -13.50 38.78 6.74
C GLY A 23 -12.65 37.65 6.17
N LEU A 24 -12.42 36.63 6.97
CA LEU A 24 -11.73 35.40 6.57
C LEU A 24 -12.27 34.99 5.20
N ASN A 25 -11.41 35.03 4.18
CA ASN A 25 -11.81 34.70 2.83
C ASN A 25 -11.43 33.24 2.55
N GLU A 26 -12.18 32.61 1.64
CA GLU A 26 -12.00 31.22 1.26
C GLU A 26 -10.59 30.91 0.73
N SER A 27 -9.98 31.88 0.03
CA SER A 27 -8.66 31.72 -0.57
C SER A 27 -7.57 31.55 0.47
N ASP A 28 -7.58 32.34 1.54
CA ASP A 28 -6.53 32.30 2.57
C ASP A 28 -6.53 30.94 3.29
N LEU A 29 -7.73 30.41 3.62
CA LEU A 29 -7.88 29.08 4.22
C LEU A 29 -7.43 27.97 3.28
N ASN A 30 -7.84 28.02 2.02
CA ASN A 30 -7.43 27.01 1.03
C ASN A 30 -5.92 27.05 0.79
N GLU A 31 -5.30 28.23 0.74
CA GLU A 31 -3.85 28.37 0.61
C GLU A 31 -3.09 27.76 1.80
N LEU A 32 -3.59 27.97 3.04
CA LEU A 32 -3.02 27.34 4.23
C LEU A 32 -3.13 25.81 4.15
N VAL A 33 -4.33 25.29 3.88
CA VAL A 33 -4.61 23.86 3.79
C VAL A 33 -3.74 23.22 2.70
N ASP A 34 -3.62 23.85 1.53
CA ASP A 34 -2.77 23.35 0.45
C ASP A 34 -1.27 23.38 0.77
N SER A 35 -0.80 24.40 1.47
CA SER A 35 0.60 24.50 1.91
C SER A 35 0.94 23.39 2.91
N LEU A 36 0.05 23.15 3.88
CA LEU A 36 0.19 22.08 4.86
C LEU A 36 0.15 20.71 4.20
N ARG A 37 -0.76 20.50 3.24
CA ARG A 37 -0.82 19.27 2.45
C ARG A 37 0.50 18.99 1.72
N GLN A 38 1.07 19.99 1.04
CA GLN A 38 2.33 19.82 0.32
C GLN A 38 3.51 19.49 1.24
N THR A 39 3.46 19.95 2.49
CA THR A 39 4.53 19.76 3.47
C THR A 39 4.38 18.43 4.23
N HIS A 40 3.17 18.11 4.68
CA HIS A 40 2.91 17.00 5.61
C HIS A 40 2.18 15.80 4.99
N ALA A 41 1.66 15.93 3.76
CA ALA A 41 1.02 14.85 3.01
C ALA A 41 1.32 14.94 1.48
N PRO A 42 2.60 15.03 1.07
CA PRO A 42 2.96 15.23 -0.34
C PRO A 42 2.57 14.05 -1.23
N ASP A 43 2.41 12.85 -0.67
CA ASP A 43 2.02 11.64 -1.40
C ASP A 43 0.78 10.97 -0.77
N GLN A 44 -0.37 11.27 -1.37
CA GLN A 44 -1.67 10.76 -0.90
C GLN A 44 -1.85 9.25 -1.06
N ARG A 45 -0.96 8.57 -1.78
CA ARG A 45 -0.98 7.11 -1.89
C ARG A 45 -0.66 6.44 -0.56
N ILE A 46 0.17 7.08 0.28
CA ILE A 46 0.65 6.54 1.56
C ILE A 46 0.30 7.42 2.77
N GLN A 47 -0.19 8.64 2.54
CA GLN A 47 -0.65 9.55 3.60
C GLN A 47 -2.03 10.11 3.23
N TRP A 48 -3.08 9.64 3.90
CA TRP A 48 -4.43 10.07 3.59
C TRP A 48 -4.64 11.55 3.93
N TRP A 49 -5.15 12.29 2.94
CA TRP A 49 -5.54 13.69 3.08
C TRP A 49 -6.89 13.91 2.43
N ASP A 50 -7.89 14.16 3.26
CA ASP A 50 -9.28 14.39 2.87
C ASP A 50 -9.75 15.60 3.69
N VAL A 51 -9.27 16.80 3.32
CA VAL A 51 -9.58 18.04 4.04
C VAL A 51 -10.35 18.96 3.12
N HIS A 52 -11.49 19.45 3.61
CA HIS A 52 -12.39 20.34 2.90
C HIS A 52 -12.64 21.60 3.71
N VAL A 53 -12.70 22.73 2.99
CA VAL A 53 -13.10 24.03 3.53
C VAL A 53 -14.50 24.32 3.01
N GLU A 54 -15.46 24.54 3.90
CA GLU A 54 -16.85 24.82 3.56
C GLU A 54 -17.34 26.09 4.25
N LYS A 55 -18.14 26.88 3.53
CA LYS A 55 -18.75 28.09 4.08
C LYS A 55 -20.06 27.77 4.78
N GLU A 56 -20.23 28.28 5.99
CA GLU A 56 -21.45 28.16 6.78
C GLU A 56 -22.06 29.51 7.16
N ASP A 57 -23.28 29.48 7.69
CA ASP A 57 -23.98 30.67 8.20
C ASP A 57 -23.19 31.36 9.34
N ALA A 58 -22.45 30.59 10.13
CA ALA A 58 -21.70 31.06 11.30
C ALA A 58 -20.21 31.38 11.02
N GLY A 59 -19.71 31.10 9.81
CA GLY A 59 -18.29 31.26 9.48
C GLY A 59 -17.80 30.21 8.47
N TRP A 60 -16.62 29.65 8.75
CA TRP A 60 -16.01 28.62 7.93
C TRP A 60 -15.84 27.34 8.73
N ARG A 61 -16.14 26.21 8.12
CA ARG A 61 -15.87 24.87 8.65
C ARG A 61 -14.71 24.26 7.89
N VAL A 62 -13.78 23.64 8.62
CA VAL A 62 -12.78 22.74 8.03
C VAL A 62 -13.09 21.34 8.53
N HIS A 63 -13.34 20.40 7.61
CA HIS A 63 -13.78 19.06 7.98
C HIS A 63 -13.13 17.99 7.10
N GLY A 64 -13.21 16.74 7.55
CA GLY A 64 -12.73 15.57 6.84
C GLY A 64 -11.77 14.74 7.69
N SER A 65 -10.77 14.11 7.08
CA SER A 65 -9.95 13.10 7.76
C SER A 65 -8.48 13.07 7.33
N LEU A 66 -7.61 12.70 8.27
CA LEU A 66 -6.15 12.61 8.10
C LEU A 66 -5.65 11.29 8.72
N SER A 67 -4.69 10.61 8.09
CA SER A 67 -4.16 9.33 8.63
C SER A 67 -2.90 9.43 9.49
N SER A 68 -2.31 10.62 9.61
CA SER A 68 -1.05 10.83 10.32
C SER A 68 -1.29 11.73 11.52
N GLU A 69 -0.84 11.29 12.70
CA GLU A 69 -0.89 12.08 13.94
C GLU A 69 -0.12 13.39 13.80
N GLU A 70 1.07 13.35 13.19
CA GLU A 70 1.89 14.53 12.94
C GLU A 70 1.16 15.52 12.02
N THR A 71 0.60 15.03 10.92
CA THR A 71 -0.12 15.85 9.95
C THR A 71 -1.38 16.45 10.57
N TYR A 72 -2.14 15.65 11.31
CA TYR A 72 -3.31 16.11 12.05
C TYR A 72 -2.94 17.22 13.02
N ALA A 73 -1.95 16.99 13.89
CA ALA A 73 -1.50 17.97 14.87
C ALA A 73 -0.97 19.26 14.21
N ALA A 74 -0.28 19.16 13.07
CA ALA A 74 0.20 20.33 12.33
C ALA A 74 -0.95 21.16 11.75
N VAL A 75 -1.99 20.52 11.20
CA VAL A 75 -3.15 21.22 10.64
C VAL A 75 -3.97 21.87 11.74
N THR A 76 -4.33 21.14 12.79
CA THR A 76 -5.16 21.68 13.87
C THR A 76 -4.47 22.83 14.60
N GLN A 77 -3.17 22.71 14.91
CA GLN A 77 -2.40 23.82 15.51
C GLN A 77 -2.29 25.04 14.59
N ALA A 78 -2.18 24.83 13.28
CA ALA A 78 -2.12 25.94 12.33
C ALA A 78 -3.47 26.68 12.25
N LEU A 79 -4.60 25.94 12.23
CA LEU A 79 -5.95 26.50 12.25
C LEU A 79 -6.21 27.25 13.55
N GLU A 80 -5.96 26.65 14.72
CA GLU A 80 -6.15 27.29 16.03
C GLU A 80 -5.34 28.59 16.17
N ARG A 81 -4.12 28.62 15.63
CA ARG A 81 -3.22 29.76 15.75
C ARG A 81 -3.56 30.90 14.79
N GLN A 82 -3.93 30.58 13.56
CA GLN A 82 -4.13 31.58 12.49
C GLN A 82 -5.59 31.99 12.34
N TYR A 83 -6.51 31.06 12.57
CA TYR A 83 -7.95 31.18 12.32
C TYR A 83 -8.80 30.54 13.44
N PRO A 84 -8.68 31.01 14.69
CA PRO A 84 -9.38 30.43 15.86
C PRO A 84 -10.92 30.46 15.77
N GLU A 85 -11.48 31.23 14.84
CA GLU A 85 -12.91 31.30 14.56
C GLU A 85 -13.45 30.19 13.64
N VAL A 86 -12.57 29.38 13.03
CA VAL A 86 -12.96 28.25 12.17
C VAL A 86 -13.51 27.11 13.00
N ASP A 87 -14.63 26.52 12.55
CA ASP A 87 -15.16 25.26 13.08
C ASP A 87 -14.30 24.09 12.56
N ASP A 88 -13.34 23.64 13.38
CA ASP A 88 -12.47 22.49 13.08
C ASP A 88 -13.18 21.17 13.44
N GLN A 89 -13.55 20.41 12.41
CA GLN A 89 -14.15 19.09 12.48
C GLN A 89 -13.28 18.03 11.78
N LEU A 90 -11.96 18.19 11.82
CA LEU A 90 -11.03 17.18 11.33
C LEU A 90 -11.06 15.93 12.22
N VAL A 91 -10.93 14.77 11.59
CA VAL A 91 -10.86 13.46 12.25
C VAL A 91 -9.51 12.82 11.98
N LEU A 92 -8.82 12.40 13.05
CA LEU A 92 -7.65 11.54 12.95
C LEU A 92 -8.09 10.09 12.73
N LEU A 93 -7.56 9.45 11.68
CA LEU A 93 -7.78 8.04 11.38
C LEU A 93 -6.77 7.15 12.13
N PRO A 94 -7.16 5.92 12.52
CA PRO A 94 -8.45 5.27 12.27
C PRO A 94 -9.58 5.82 13.16
N GLU A 95 -10.79 5.88 12.62
CA GLU A 95 -11.97 6.43 13.32
C GLU A 95 -12.33 5.69 14.61
N ASP A 96 -11.97 4.41 14.71
CA ASP A 96 -12.27 3.59 15.89
C ASP A 96 -11.37 3.88 17.09
N GLY A 97 -10.34 4.72 16.92
CA GLY A 97 -9.41 5.11 17.98
C GLY A 97 -8.64 3.95 18.60
N THR A 98 -8.70 2.75 18.01
CA THR A 98 -8.19 1.51 18.62
C THR A 98 -6.67 1.47 18.74
N GLY A 99 -5.96 2.39 18.07
CA GLY A 99 -4.50 2.44 17.99
C GLY A 99 -3.85 1.18 17.39
N THR A 100 -4.66 0.17 17.04
CA THR A 100 -4.18 -1.12 16.59
C THR A 100 -3.75 -1.00 15.13
N LEU A 101 -2.55 -1.48 14.83
CA LEU A 101 -2.02 -1.47 13.47
C LEU A 101 -2.79 -2.43 12.58
N VAL A 102 -2.95 -3.70 13.00
CA VAL A 102 -3.68 -4.73 12.25
C VAL A 102 -5.03 -5.00 12.89
N ASN A 103 -6.11 -4.53 12.26
CA ASN A 103 -7.49 -4.72 12.73
C ASN A 103 -8.37 -5.48 11.72
N ALA A 104 -7.78 -5.95 10.62
CA ALA A 104 -8.43 -6.80 9.64
C ALA A 104 -7.43 -7.61 8.81
N LEU A 105 -7.95 -8.63 8.13
CA LEU A 105 -7.24 -9.46 7.15
C LEU A 105 -7.98 -9.42 5.82
N VAL A 106 -7.25 -9.44 4.71
CA VAL A 106 -7.85 -9.62 3.38
C VAL A 106 -8.47 -11.01 3.28
N ASN A 107 -9.72 -11.13 2.79
CA ASN A 107 -10.50 -12.36 2.88
C ASN A 107 -10.86 -13.02 1.52
N ASN A 108 -10.49 -12.41 0.41
CA ASN A 108 -10.57 -13.01 -0.94
C ASN A 108 -9.17 -13.23 -1.51
N SER A 109 -9.04 -14.12 -2.50
CA SER A 109 -7.75 -14.44 -3.15
C SER A 109 -7.01 -13.18 -3.62
N VAL A 110 -7.77 -12.24 -4.21
CA VAL A 110 -7.33 -10.92 -4.64
C VAL A 110 -8.46 -9.93 -4.36
N ILE A 111 -8.13 -8.79 -3.75
CA ILE A 111 -9.06 -7.65 -3.57
C ILE A 111 -8.57 -6.43 -4.35
N HIS A 112 -9.48 -5.51 -4.67
CA HIS A 112 -9.20 -4.37 -5.53
C HIS A 112 -9.31 -3.06 -4.75
N LEU A 113 -8.17 -2.41 -4.51
CA LEU A 113 -8.12 -1.10 -3.85
C LEU A 113 -8.37 0.00 -4.87
N ARG A 114 -9.31 0.89 -4.59
CA ARG A 114 -9.70 1.98 -5.49
C ARG A 114 -9.42 3.35 -4.89
N ARG A 115 -9.24 4.34 -5.76
CA ARG A 115 -8.98 5.74 -5.35
C ARG A 115 -10.08 6.32 -4.46
N GLU A 116 -11.33 5.96 -4.76
CA GLU A 116 -12.54 6.46 -4.12
C GLU A 116 -13.47 5.28 -3.76
N PRO A 117 -14.49 5.47 -2.91
CA PRO A 117 -15.44 4.43 -2.48
C PRO A 117 -16.42 3.98 -3.57
N SER A 118 -15.98 3.83 -4.81
CA SER A 118 -16.80 3.53 -5.98
C SER A 118 -16.15 2.45 -6.84
N SER A 119 -16.96 1.53 -7.38
CA SER A 119 -16.45 0.53 -8.33
C SER A 119 -16.06 1.12 -9.69
N LYS A 120 -16.40 2.38 -9.95
CA LYS A 120 -16.16 3.07 -11.23
C LYS A 120 -14.87 3.87 -11.26
N THR A 121 -14.20 4.01 -10.12
CA THR A 121 -12.98 4.81 -10.00
C THR A 121 -11.74 3.95 -10.18
N GLU A 122 -10.61 4.62 -10.42
CA GLU A 122 -9.32 4.00 -10.69
C GLU A 122 -9.00 2.86 -9.70
N LEU A 123 -8.58 1.71 -10.25
CA LEU A 123 -7.88 0.65 -9.51
C LEU A 123 -6.46 1.15 -9.23
N VAL A 124 -6.11 1.33 -7.97
CA VAL A 124 -4.80 1.86 -7.58
C VAL A 124 -3.82 0.76 -7.19
N THR A 125 -4.30 -0.32 -6.58
CA THR A 125 -3.51 -1.53 -6.30
C THR A 125 -4.42 -2.73 -6.01
N GLN A 126 -3.84 -3.91 -5.77
CA GLN A 126 -4.53 -5.08 -5.22
C GLN A 126 -3.82 -5.56 -3.95
N ALA A 127 -4.55 -6.28 -3.09
CA ALA A 127 -3.99 -7.01 -1.97
C ALA A 127 -4.44 -8.48 -2.02
N LEU A 128 -3.68 -9.36 -1.38
CA LEU A 128 -3.85 -10.81 -1.47
C LEU A 128 -4.48 -11.39 -0.20
N LEU A 129 -5.13 -12.54 -0.31
CA LEU A 129 -5.70 -13.26 0.83
C LEU A 129 -4.70 -13.40 1.98
N GLY A 130 -5.15 -13.10 3.20
CA GLY A 130 -4.38 -13.22 4.44
C GLY A 130 -3.38 -12.08 4.68
N THR A 131 -3.28 -11.10 3.78
CA THR A 131 -2.50 -9.88 4.03
C THR A 131 -3.07 -9.14 5.26
N PRO A 132 -2.24 -8.81 6.27
CA PRO A 132 -2.64 -7.98 7.40
C PRO A 132 -2.83 -6.53 6.96
N ILE A 133 -3.93 -5.93 7.40
CA ILE A 133 -4.30 -4.56 7.00
C ILE A 133 -4.85 -3.76 8.17
N ARG A 134 -4.89 -2.44 7.96
CA ARG A 134 -5.57 -1.49 8.84
C ARG A 134 -6.78 -0.93 8.11
N ILE A 135 -7.97 -1.11 8.66
CA ILE A 135 -9.14 -0.33 8.27
C ILE A 135 -9.04 1.02 8.97
N LEU A 136 -9.01 2.09 8.17
CA LEU A 136 -8.92 3.47 8.62
C LEU A 136 -10.31 4.06 8.89
N LYS A 137 -11.26 3.84 7.97
CA LYS A 137 -12.66 4.24 8.13
C LYS A 137 -13.61 3.35 7.37
N THR A 138 -14.90 3.40 7.70
CA THR A 138 -15.94 2.63 7.00
C THR A 138 -17.14 3.51 6.70
N GLU A 139 -17.51 3.57 5.41
CA GLU A 139 -18.62 4.37 4.94
C GLU A 139 -19.44 3.56 3.94
N ARG A 140 -20.75 3.43 4.18
CA ARG A 140 -21.72 2.84 3.22
C ARG A 140 -21.31 1.48 2.63
N GLY A 141 -20.77 0.58 3.46
CA GLY A 141 -20.33 -0.76 3.03
C GLY A 141 -19.00 -0.79 2.29
N LYS A 142 -18.23 0.30 2.35
CA LYS A 142 -16.85 0.41 1.86
C LYS A 142 -15.92 0.67 3.04
N CYS A 143 -14.71 0.14 2.97
CA CYS A 143 -13.64 0.43 3.92
C CYS A 143 -12.52 1.17 3.20
N LEU A 144 -12.03 2.25 3.79
CA LEU A 144 -10.71 2.79 3.46
C LEU A 144 -9.69 1.98 4.24
N ILE A 145 -8.72 1.37 3.56
CA ILE A 145 -7.71 0.50 4.18
C ILE A 145 -6.30 0.96 3.86
N GLN A 146 -5.37 0.63 4.75
CA GLN A 146 -3.93 0.70 4.56
C GLN A 146 -3.35 -0.71 4.51
N VAL A 147 -2.48 -0.96 3.53
CA VAL A 147 -1.77 -2.23 3.32
C VAL A 147 -0.29 -2.13 3.76
N PRO A 148 0.45 -3.25 3.88
CA PRO A 148 1.80 -3.28 4.48
C PRO A 148 2.88 -2.41 3.82
N ASP A 149 2.75 -2.05 2.55
CA ASP A 149 3.64 -1.09 1.87
C ASP A 149 3.25 0.38 2.09
N GLY A 150 2.29 0.62 2.98
CA GLY A 150 1.74 1.93 3.31
C GLY A 150 0.63 2.39 2.39
N TYR A 151 0.35 1.71 1.28
CA TYR A 151 -0.64 2.16 0.31
C TYR A 151 -2.05 2.23 0.90
N ILE A 152 -2.80 3.26 0.53
CA ILE A 152 -4.15 3.52 1.01
C ILE A 152 -5.15 3.44 -0.14
N GLY A 153 -6.28 2.78 0.08
CA GLY A 153 -7.35 2.72 -0.91
C GLY A 153 -8.65 2.11 -0.39
N TRP A 154 -9.71 2.26 -1.17
CA TRP A 154 -11.05 1.82 -0.83
C TRP A 154 -11.34 0.41 -1.35
N VAL A 155 -11.99 -0.41 -0.51
CA VAL A 155 -12.44 -1.77 -0.80
C VAL A 155 -13.89 -1.96 -0.35
N ASN A 156 -14.57 -3.00 -0.79
CA ASN A 156 -15.85 -3.38 -0.18
C ASN A 156 -15.61 -3.98 1.20
N SER A 157 -16.45 -3.64 2.18
CA SER A 157 -16.29 -4.18 3.54
C SER A 157 -16.39 -5.71 3.62
N ALA A 158 -17.07 -6.35 2.66
CA ALA A 158 -17.18 -7.81 2.57
C ALA A 158 -15.90 -8.51 2.03
N GLU A 159 -14.95 -7.76 1.47
CA GLU A 159 -13.69 -8.30 0.94
C GLU A 159 -12.61 -8.46 2.01
N VAL A 160 -12.85 -7.94 3.22
CA VAL A 160 -11.95 -7.97 4.37
C VAL A 160 -12.66 -8.56 5.58
N HIS A 161 -11.92 -9.24 6.44
CA HIS A 161 -12.42 -9.78 7.70
C HIS A 161 -11.85 -8.96 8.86
N ARG A 162 -12.71 -8.26 9.59
CA ARG A 162 -12.33 -7.54 10.81
C ARG A 162 -11.94 -8.55 11.88
N ILE A 163 -10.86 -8.25 12.59
CA ILE A 163 -10.37 -9.04 13.72
C ILE A 163 -10.13 -8.15 14.93
N ASP A 164 -10.46 -8.64 16.11
CA ASP A 164 -10.05 -8.03 17.37
C ASP A 164 -8.66 -8.52 17.81
N GLN A 165 -8.21 -8.05 18.97
CA GLN A 165 -6.91 -8.40 19.55
C GLN A 165 -6.77 -9.88 19.92
N GLU A 166 -7.85 -10.55 20.31
CA GLU A 166 -7.83 -11.98 20.64
C GLU A 166 -7.74 -12.83 19.37
N GLN A 167 -8.50 -12.45 18.35
CA GLN A 167 -8.46 -13.06 17.03
C GLN A 167 -7.11 -12.84 16.34
N LEU A 168 -6.50 -11.65 16.47
CA LEU A 168 -5.16 -11.37 15.95
C LEU A 168 -4.11 -12.26 16.63
N ARG A 169 -4.16 -12.40 17.96
CA ARG A 169 -3.26 -13.33 18.69
C ARG A 169 -3.44 -14.76 18.22
N SER A 170 -4.68 -15.22 18.08
CA SER A 170 -4.99 -16.57 17.59
C SER A 170 -4.47 -16.79 16.17
N TYR A 171 -4.65 -15.81 15.28
CA TYR A 171 -4.13 -15.84 13.92
C TYR A 171 -2.61 -15.87 13.92
N ARG A 172 -1.96 -15.02 14.71
CA ARG A 172 -0.49 -14.99 14.89
C ARG A 172 0.04 -16.34 15.34
N ASP A 173 -0.59 -16.97 16.31
CA ASP A 173 -0.14 -18.25 16.87
C ASP A 173 -0.48 -19.46 15.98
N ALA A 174 -1.37 -19.31 14.98
CA ALA A 174 -1.70 -20.36 14.02
C ALA A 174 -0.56 -20.63 13.01
N GLU A 175 -0.46 -21.89 12.56
CA GLU A 175 0.55 -22.30 11.57
C GLU A 175 0.10 -21.73 10.24
N LYS A 176 0.94 -20.92 9.59
CA LYS A 176 0.61 -20.30 8.31
C LYS A 176 1.31 -21.00 7.18
N VAL A 177 0.60 -21.12 6.08
CA VAL A 177 1.12 -21.60 4.81
C VAL A 177 0.85 -20.56 3.73
N ILE A 178 1.78 -20.45 2.77
CA ILE A 178 1.66 -19.61 1.59
C ILE A 178 1.38 -20.50 0.39
N PHE A 179 0.39 -20.11 -0.41
CA PHE A 179 0.14 -20.71 -1.71
C PHE A 179 1.25 -20.35 -2.67
N THR A 180 1.94 -21.37 -3.20
CA THR A 180 3.13 -21.19 -4.03
C THR A 180 2.84 -21.33 -5.50
N ALA A 181 1.84 -22.10 -5.94
CA ALA A 181 1.54 -22.22 -7.37
C ALA A 181 1.04 -20.88 -7.97
N GLN A 182 1.18 -20.69 -9.28
CA GLN A 182 0.75 -19.44 -9.93
C GLN A 182 -0.74 -19.17 -9.68
N SER A 183 -1.60 -20.18 -9.87
CA SER A 183 -3.02 -20.14 -9.48
C SER A 183 -3.51 -21.55 -9.18
N GLY A 184 -4.60 -21.67 -8.43
CA GLY A 184 -5.26 -22.95 -8.14
C GLY A 184 -6.59 -22.76 -7.42
N LEU A 185 -7.10 -23.85 -6.85
CA LEU A 185 -8.38 -23.89 -6.15
C LEU A 185 -8.20 -24.55 -4.79
N ALA A 186 -8.96 -24.08 -3.81
CA ALA A 186 -9.31 -24.85 -2.62
C ALA A 186 -10.63 -25.58 -2.83
N TYR A 187 -10.79 -26.73 -2.18
CA TYR A 187 -11.92 -27.64 -2.35
C TYR A 187 -12.65 -27.91 -1.04
N SER A 188 -13.91 -28.32 -1.12
CA SER A 188 -14.77 -28.62 0.05
C SER A 188 -14.35 -29.89 0.81
N ALA A 189 -13.63 -30.81 0.16
CA ALA A 189 -13.09 -32.05 0.71
C ALA A 189 -11.65 -32.28 0.21
N PRO A 190 -10.86 -33.20 0.78
CA PRO A 190 -9.51 -33.55 0.31
C PRO A 190 -9.55 -34.35 -1.01
N ASP A 191 -10.19 -33.76 -2.02
CA ASP A 191 -10.49 -34.33 -3.31
C ASP A 191 -10.70 -33.18 -4.31
N ALA A 192 -9.85 -33.15 -5.35
CA ALA A 192 -9.88 -32.13 -6.40
C ALA A 192 -11.15 -32.20 -7.29
N THR A 193 -11.95 -33.26 -7.17
CA THR A 193 -13.26 -33.38 -7.84
C THR A 193 -14.42 -32.86 -7.00
N SER A 194 -14.18 -32.54 -5.73
CA SER A 194 -15.20 -31.96 -4.85
C SER A 194 -15.46 -30.48 -5.17
N MET A 195 -16.50 -29.90 -4.55
CA MET A 195 -16.91 -28.53 -4.84
C MET A 195 -15.76 -27.53 -4.58
N PRO A 196 -15.40 -26.66 -5.55
CA PRO A 196 -14.46 -25.58 -5.32
C PRO A 196 -15.01 -24.60 -4.28
N MET A 197 -14.17 -24.20 -3.34
CA MET A 197 -14.49 -23.21 -2.31
C MET A 197 -14.16 -21.80 -2.81
N THR A 198 -12.88 -21.56 -3.12
CA THR A 198 -12.34 -20.29 -3.58
C THR A 198 -11.08 -20.59 -4.41
N ASP A 199 -10.77 -19.74 -5.37
CA ASP A 199 -9.47 -19.77 -6.04
C ASP A 199 -8.35 -19.26 -5.13
N LEU A 200 -7.11 -19.60 -5.46
CA LEU A 200 -5.92 -19.11 -4.78
C LEU A 200 -4.89 -18.66 -5.81
N VAL A 201 -4.08 -17.68 -5.42
CA VAL A 201 -2.96 -17.15 -6.22
C VAL A 201 -1.68 -17.17 -5.41
N ILE A 202 -0.54 -17.22 -6.11
CA ILE A 202 0.78 -17.16 -5.48
C ILE A 202 0.85 -16.02 -4.45
N GLY A 203 1.33 -16.31 -3.25
CA GLY A 203 1.45 -15.33 -2.17
C GLY A 203 0.23 -15.23 -1.25
N ASN A 204 -0.88 -15.92 -1.53
CA ASN A 204 -1.99 -16.03 -0.56
C ASN A 204 -1.53 -16.72 0.74
N ILE A 205 -1.84 -16.11 1.87
CA ILE A 205 -1.51 -16.60 3.22
C ILE A 205 -2.78 -17.17 3.85
N VAL A 206 -2.72 -18.39 4.39
CA VAL A 206 -3.83 -19.03 5.10
C VAL A 206 -3.31 -19.84 6.28
N CYS A 207 -4.17 -20.11 7.26
CA CYS A 207 -3.81 -20.97 8.39
C CYS A 207 -3.96 -22.45 8.00
N LYS A 208 -2.96 -23.27 8.31
CA LYS A 208 -3.02 -24.72 8.20
C LYS A 208 -3.68 -25.30 9.45
N VAL A 209 -4.59 -26.25 9.24
CA VAL A 209 -5.35 -26.93 10.30
C VAL A 209 -4.93 -28.39 10.42
N SER A 210 -4.90 -29.12 9.31
CA SER A 210 -4.55 -30.54 9.27
C SER A 210 -4.09 -30.95 7.87
N GLU A 211 -3.64 -32.21 7.73
CA GLU A 211 -3.29 -32.79 6.43
C GLU A 211 -3.93 -34.18 6.30
N GLN A 212 -4.46 -34.47 5.11
CA GLN A 212 -5.10 -35.74 4.80
C GLN A 212 -4.99 -36.03 3.30
N SER A 213 -4.60 -37.25 2.93
CA SER A 213 -4.62 -37.74 1.53
C SER A 213 -3.86 -36.85 0.53
N GLY A 214 -2.78 -36.17 0.96
CA GLY A 214 -2.02 -35.25 0.11
C GLY A 214 -2.66 -33.86 -0.07
N PHE A 215 -3.71 -33.57 0.69
CA PHE A 215 -4.30 -32.25 0.80
C PHE A 215 -4.06 -31.68 2.20
N THR A 216 -3.85 -30.37 2.26
CA THR A 216 -3.80 -29.59 3.50
C THR A 216 -5.14 -28.93 3.71
N GLN A 217 -5.74 -29.15 4.88
CA GLN A 217 -6.89 -28.40 5.33
C GLN A 217 -6.44 -27.02 5.78
N ILE A 218 -7.02 -25.99 5.19
CA ILE A 218 -6.74 -24.59 5.45
C ILE A 218 -7.96 -23.89 6.06
N GLN A 219 -7.71 -22.87 6.86
CA GLN A 219 -8.71 -21.95 7.38
C GLN A 219 -8.48 -20.54 6.83
N TYR A 220 -9.55 -19.96 6.28
CA TYR A 220 -9.60 -18.58 5.80
C TYR A 220 -9.77 -17.61 6.98
N PRO A 221 -9.46 -16.31 6.81
CA PRO A 221 -9.64 -15.32 7.87
C PRO A 221 -11.04 -15.31 8.49
N ASP A 222 -12.09 -15.51 7.68
CA ASP A 222 -13.48 -15.57 8.15
C ASP A 222 -13.92 -16.93 8.73
N GLY A 223 -12.98 -17.85 8.93
CA GLY A 223 -13.23 -19.15 9.53
C GLY A 223 -13.72 -20.23 8.56
N ARG A 224 -13.97 -19.90 7.27
CA ARG A 224 -14.24 -20.93 6.26
C ARG A 224 -13.09 -21.94 6.22
N ILE A 225 -13.41 -23.18 5.87
CA ILE A 225 -12.44 -24.27 5.71
C ILE A 225 -12.39 -24.70 4.25
N GLY A 226 -11.19 -24.99 3.76
CA GLY A 226 -10.97 -25.58 2.43
C GLY A 226 -9.82 -26.57 2.44
N TRP A 227 -9.66 -27.31 1.36
CA TRP A 227 -8.59 -28.27 1.15
C TRP A 227 -7.79 -27.91 -0.09
N VAL A 228 -6.48 -27.86 0.02
CA VAL A 228 -5.57 -27.49 -1.08
C VAL A 228 -4.55 -28.61 -1.26
N ASP A 229 -4.14 -28.90 -2.50
CA ASP A 229 -3.04 -29.83 -2.76
C ASP A 229 -1.79 -29.39 -2.00
N SER A 230 -1.28 -30.24 -1.10
CA SER A 230 -0.18 -29.87 -0.20
C SER A 230 1.09 -29.48 -0.95
N ARG A 231 1.27 -29.92 -2.20
CA ARG A 231 2.41 -29.55 -3.05
C ARG A 231 2.38 -28.11 -3.53
N GLN A 232 1.23 -27.45 -3.42
CA GLN A 232 1.03 -26.04 -3.78
C GLN A 232 1.19 -25.09 -2.60
N LEU A 233 1.60 -25.60 -1.43
CA LEU A 233 1.75 -24.84 -0.20
C LEU A 233 3.19 -24.93 0.30
N SER A 234 3.65 -23.86 0.93
CA SER A 234 4.91 -23.82 1.69
C SER A 234 4.61 -23.25 3.08
N PRO A 235 5.32 -23.67 4.15
CA PRO A 235 5.30 -22.94 5.40
C PRO A 235 5.60 -21.46 5.15
N ALA A 236 4.83 -20.56 5.79
CA ALA A 236 4.96 -19.12 5.57
C ALA A 236 6.35 -18.61 5.99
N ASP A 237 6.91 -19.17 7.07
CA ASP A 237 8.24 -18.83 7.58
C ASP A 237 9.34 -19.07 6.54
N THR A 238 9.18 -20.05 5.64
CA THR A 238 10.12 -20.31 4.55
C THR A 238 10.22 -19.13 3.59
N VAL A 239 9.14 -18.37 3.40
CA VAL A 239 9.11 -17.16 2.56
C VAL A 239 9.45 -15.92 3.38
N PHE A 240 8.86 -15.77 4.56
CA PHE A 240 9.04 -14.57 5.39
C PHE A 240 10.49 -14.37 5.82
N PHE A 241 11.19 -15.45 6.18
CA PHE A 241 12.59 -15.39 6.58
C PHE A 241 13.55 -15.77 5.45
N GLN A 242 13.07 -15.83 4.21
CA GLN A 242 13.90 -16.15 3.07
C GLN A 242 14.95 -15.05 2.84
N GLN A 243 16.21 -15.45 2.73
CA GLN A 243 17.23 -14.55 2.20
C GLN A 243 17.03 -14.38 0.70
N ALA A 244 16.79 -13.15 0.25
CA ALA A 244 16.70 -12.84 -1.16
C ALA A 244 18.08 -12.99 -1.84
N LEU A 245 18.16 -13.83 -2.86
CA LEU A 245 19.34 -14.05 -3.70
C LEU A 245 19.01 -13.70 -5.15
N GLN A 246 20.00 -13.22 -5.90
CA GLN A 246 19.83 -12.80 -7.30
C GLN A 246 19.11 -13.87 -8.15
N ASN A 247 19.58 -15.12 -8.08
CA ASN A 247 19.01 -16.22 -8.87
C ASN A 247 17.56 -16.52 -8.49
N ASN A 248 17.22 -16.48 -7.20
CA ASN A 248 15.86 -16.76 -6.73
C ASN A 248 14.86 -15.71 -7.22
N LEU A 249 15.27 -14.43 -7.28
CA LEU A 249 14.44 -13.37 -7.85
C LEU A 249 14.14 -13.63 -9.33
N VAL A 250 15.16 -13.97 -10.12
CA VAL A 250 14.99 -14.24 -11.55
C VAL A 250 14.11 -15.47 -11.80
N GLU A 251 14.34 -16.55 -11.05
CA GLU A 251 13.52 -17.76 -11.12
C GLU A 251 12.07 -17.45 -10.78
N THR A 252 11.84 -16.67 -9.72
CA THR A 252 10.51 -16.24 -9.31
C THR A 252 9.85 -15.38 -10.39
N ALA A 253 10.56 -14.41 -10.96
CA ALA A 253 10.05 -13.54 -12.01
C ALA A 253 9.62 -14.32 -13.26
N ARG A 254 10.41 -15.32 -13.67
CA ARG A 254 10.09 -16.18 -14.82
C ARG A 254 8.77 -16.94 -14.66
N ARG A 255 8.34 -17.23 -13.43
CA ARG A 255 7.05 -17.89 -13.15
C ARG A 255 5.84 -17.01 -13.46
N PHE A 256 6.02 -15.69 -13.57
CA PHE A 256 4.97 -14.76 -13.97
C PHE A 256 4.90 -14.57 -15.49
N HIS A 257 5.78 -15.20 -16.28
CA HIS A 257 5.82 -15.03 -17.72
C HIS A 257 4.46 -15.33 -18.38
N GLY A 258 4.00 -14.43 -19.23
CA GLY A 258 2.72 -14.55 -19.94
C GLY A 258 1.50 -14.06 -19.19
N ILE A 259 1.59 -13.71 -17.90
CA ILE A 259 0.45 -13.16 -17.14
C ILE A 259 0.01 -11.83 -17.77
N PRO A 260 -1.29 -11.62 -18.03
CA PRO A 260 -1.79 -10.40 -18.65
C PRO A 260 -1.49 -9.14 -17.84
N TYR A 261 -1.24 -8.04 -18.55
CA TYR A 261 -1.07 -6.72 -17.94
C TYR A 261 -2.42 -6.19 -17.43
N LEU A 262 -2.40 -5.52 -16.28
CA LEU A 262 -3.53 -4.71 -15.79
C LEU A 262 -2.96 -3.58 -14.93
N TRP A 263 -3.31 -2.33 -15.25
CA TRP A 263 -2.98 -1.17 -14.41
C TRP A 263 -3.49 -1.35 -12.97
N GLY A 264 -2.62 -1.19 -11.97
CA GLY A 264 -2.94 -1.45 -10.57
C GLY A 264 -2.91 -2.94 -10.20
N GLY A 265 -2.66 -3.84 -11.16
CA GLY A 265 -2.59 -5.29 -10.96
C GLY A 265 -1.38 -5.71 -10.12
N MET A 266 -1.61 -6.57 -9.13
CA MET A 266 -0.63 -6.97 -8.12
C MET A 266 -0.81 -8.45 -7.75
N SER A 267 -1.28 -9.27 -8.69
CA SER A 267 -1.51 -10.71 -8.49
C SER A 267 -1.19 -11.52 -9.75
N SER A 268 -1.16 -12.84 -9.63
CA SER A 268 -0.93 -13.70 -10.78
C SER A 268 -2.11 -13.81 -11.76
N LYS A 269 -3.26 -13.19 -11.45
CA LYS A 269 -4.38 -13.06 -12.39
C LYS A 269 -4.05 -12.01 -13.45
N ASN A 270 -3.58 -10.84 -13.00
CA ASN A 270 -3.17 -9.71 -13.83
C ASN A 270 -2.20 -8.85 -13.03
N ILE A 271 -1.18 -8.31 -13.71
CA ILE A 271 -0.08 -7.65 -13.01
C ILE A 271 0.47 -6.47 -13.81
N ASP A 272 0.71 -5.33 -13.16
CA ASP A 272 1.45 -4.23 -13.79
C ASP A 272 2.97 -4.35 -13.57
N CYS A 273 3.72 -3.36 -14.04
CA CYS A 273 5.17 -3.39 -14.04
C CYS A 273 5.75 -3.46 -12.62
N SER A 274 5.32 -2.59 -11.71
CA SER A 274 5.83 -2.55 -10.34
C SER A 274 5.19 -3.62 -9.46
N GLY A 275 3.95 -4.04 -9.75
CA GLY A 275 3.29 -5.16 -9.08
C GLY A 275 4.00 -6.49 -9.33
N LEU A 276 4.59 -6.68 -10.52
CA LEU A 276 5.46 -7.83 -10.81
C LEU A 276 6.65 -7.85 -9.86
N ILE A 277 7.32 -6.71 -9.72
CA ILE A 277 8.51 -6.59 -8.87
C ILE A 277 8.13 -6.81 -7.40
N CYS A 278 7.04 -6.23 -6.92
CA CYS A 278 6.58 -6.47 -5.55
C CYS A 278 6.27 -7.95 -5.29
N ASN A 279 5.59 -8.66 -6.21
CA ASN A 279 5.32 -10.10 -6.06
C ASN A 279 6.60 -10.94 -6.04
N VAL A 280 7.57 -10.60 -6.91
CA VAL A 280 8.86 -11.30 -6.96
C VAL A 280 9.62 -11.14 -5.65
N TYR A 281 9.72 -9.92 -5.13
CA TYR A 281 10.43 -9.66 -3.88
C TYR A 281 9.69 -10.19 -2.65
N PHE A 282 8.35 -10.12 -2.62
CA PHE A 282 7.55 -10.68 -1.51
C PHE A 282 7.77 -12.19 -1.37
N MET A 283 7.74 -12.92 -2.49
CA MET A 283 8.05 -14.35 -2.50
C MET A 283 9.52 -14.68 -2.21
N ASN A 284 10.36 -13.66 -1.99
CA ASN A 284 11.76 -13.75 -1.60
C ASN A 284 12.03 -13.00 -0.28
N GLY A 285 11.01 -12.78 0.56
CA GLY A 285 11.18 -12.27 1.92
C GLY A 285 11.29 -10.75 2.06
N ILE A 286 11.03 -9.98 0.99
CA ILE A 286 11.18 -8.51 1.00
C ILE A 286 9.88 -7.81 0.61
N GLN A 287 9.42 -6.88 1.45
CA GLN A 287 8.35 -5.95 1.12
C GLN A 287 8.92 -4.70 0.43
N LEU A 288 8.44 -4.42 -0.78
CA LEU A 288 8.79 -3.23 -1.55
C LEU A 288 7.64 -2.21 -1.56
N PRO A 289 7.95 -0.92 -1.81
CA PRO A 289 6.94 0.07 -2.20
C PRO A 289 6.22 -0.33 -3.49
N ARG A 290 4.94 0.06 -3.61
CA ARG A 290 4.05 -0.36 -4.70
C ARG A 290 4.41 0.16 -6.09
N ASP A 291 4.80 1.43 -6.18
CA ASP A 291 4.87 2.13 -7.46
C ASP A 291 6.30 2.28 -7.97
N SER A 292 6.48 2.17 -9.29
CA SER A 292 7.82 2.21 -9.91
C SER A 292 8.62 3.46 -9.56
N ASN A 293 7.95 4.60 -9.37
CA ASN A 293 8.62 5.84 -8.99
C ASN A 293 9.12 5.81 -7.54
N MET A 294 8.45 5.10 -6.64
CA MET A 294 8.91 4.88 -5.26
C MET A 294 10.04 3.86 -5.24
N GLN A 295 9.91 2.78 -6.01
CA GLN A 295 10.94 1.74 -6.16
C GLN A 295 12.25 2.30 -6.74
N ALA A 296 12.19 3.36 -7.57
CA ALA A 296 13.37 4.01 -8.13
C ALA A 296 14.17 4.84 -7.11
N GLN A 297 13.61 5.10 -5.91
CA GLN A 297 14.25 5.92 -4.86
C GLN A 297 14.92 5.09 -3.77
N ILE A 298 14.87 3.76 -3.86
CA ILE A 298 15.42 2.84 -2.85
C ILE A 298 16.61 2.08 -3.41
N GLY A 299 17.42 1.46 -2.56
CA GLY A 299 18.62 0.71 -2.98
C GLY A 299 19.73 1.60 -3.54
N LYS A 300 20.64 0.99 -4.31
CA LYS A 300 21.83 1.65 -4.87
C LYS A 300 21.73 1.82 -6.36
N GLU A 301 21.94 3.03 -6.86
CA GLU A 301 22.11 3.28 -8.29
C GLU A 301 23.35 2.55 -8.83
N VAL A 302 23.16 1.71 -9.85
CA VAL A 302 24.20 0.90 -10.49
C VAL A 302 24.75 1.62 -11.72
N THR A 303 23.85 2.09 -12.59
CA THR A 303 24.21 2.78 -13.83
C THR A 303 23.07 3.65 -14.34
N THR A 304 23.38 4.65 -15.15
CA THR A 304 22.43 5.45 -15.95
C THR A 304 22.54 5.15 -17.45
N GLU A 305 23.42 4.22 -17.83
CA GLU A 305 23.58 3.72 -19.19
C GLU A 305 22.68 2.51 -19.43
N PHE A 306 22.06 2.44 -20.61
CA PHE A 306 21.12 1.36 -20.93
C PHE A 306 21.83 0.00 -21.03
N VAL A 307 23.03 -0.05 -21.61
CA VAL A 307 23.84 -1.28 -21.65
C VAL A 307 25.04 -1.06 -20.75
N SER A 308 25.29 -1.97 -19.80
CA SER A 308 26.39 -1.83 -18.84
C SER A 308 26.82 -3.19 -18.28
N ASP A 309 28.14 -3.41 -18.21
CA ASP A 309 28.74 -4.60 -17.60
C ASP A 309 28.59 -4.63 -16.07
N ALA A 310 28.12 -3.54 -15.46
CA ALA A 310 27.87 -3.45 -14.02
C ALA A 310 26.55 -4.12 -13.58
N LEU A 311 25.66 -4.45 -14.53
CA LEU A 311 24.36 -5.03 -14.25
C LEU A 311 24.48 -6.48 -13.77
N GLU A 312 23.75 -6.80 -12.71
CA GLU A 312 23.63 -8.15 -12.16
C GLU A 312 22.17 -8.61 -12.19
N PRO A 313 21.90 -9.91 -12.44
CA PRO A 313 20.53 -10.41 -12.40
C PRO A 313 19.82 -10.05 -11.08
N GLY A 314 18.59 -9.57 -11.18
CA GLY A 314 17.84 -9.01 -10.06
C GLY A 314 17.89 -7.48 -9.95
N ASP A 315 18.80 -6.80 -10.65
CA ASP A 315 18.78 -5.33 -10.73
C ASP A 315 17.49 -4.82 -11.36
N LEU A 316 16.95 -3.73 -10.80
CA LEU A 316 15.75 -3.07 -11.28
C LEU A 316 16.11 -1.99 -12.30
N LEU A 317 15.47 -2.06 -13.46
CA LEU A 317 15.67 -1.14 -14.59
C LEU A 317 14.48 -0.19 -14.64
N PHE A 318 14.74 1.11 -14.54
CA PHE A 318 13.70 2.14 -14.53
C PHE A 318 13.66 2.92 -15.83
N PHE A 319 12.44 3.20 -16.30
CA PHE A 319 12.18 3.88 -17.55
C PHE A 319 11.18 5.02 -17.37
N GLY A 320 11.29 6.06 -18.19
CA GLY A 320 10.44 7.24 -18.17
C GLY A 320 11.11 8.45 -18.81
N LYS A 321 10.94 9.62 -18.21
CA LYS A 321 11.52 10.88 -18.67
C LYS A 321 12.71 11.27 -17.80
N LYS A 322 13.89 11.38 -18.41
CA LYS A 322 15.10 11.90 -17.74
C LYS A 322 14.90 13.36 -17.30
N ALA A 323 15.58 13.74 -16.22
CA ALA A 323 15.64 15.13 -15.81
C ALA A 323 16.26 16.01 -16.92
N THR A 324 15.78 17.24 -17.02
CA THR A 324 16.38 18.30 -17.83
C THR A 324 16.59 19.52 -16.94
N SER A 325 17.26 20.56 -17.44
CA SER A 325 17.37 21.84 -16.73
C SER A 325 16.02 22.48 -16.40
N LYS A 326 14.93 22.05 -17.04
CA LYS A 326 13.59 22.62 -16.88
C LYS A 326 12.56 21.66 -16.28
N THR A 327 12.84 20.37 -16.21
CA THR A 327 11.86 19.36 -15.79
C THR A 327 12.51 18.31 -14.90
N LYS A 328 11.84 17.99 -13.79
CA LYS A 328 12.23 16.88 -12.93
C LYS A 328 12.15 15.55 -13.68
N GLU A 329 12.95 14.60 -13.23
CA GLU A 329 12.84 13.20 -13.67
C GLU A 329 11.45 12.64 -13.36
N ARG A 330 10.95 11.74 -14.21
CA ARG A 330 9.71 11.01 -13.99
C ARG A 330 9.86 9.55 -14.43
N VAL A 331 9.89 8.64 -13.47
CA VAL A 331 9.84 7.19 -13.70
C VAL A 331 8.38 6.76 -13.91
N THR A 332 8.13 5.95 -14.94
CA THR A 332 6.79 5.47 -15.32
C THR A 332 6.73 3.96 -15.55
N HIS A 333 7.87 3.28 -15.57
CA HIS A 333 7.94 1.84 -15.80
C HIS A 333 9.17 1.24 -15.12
N VAL A 334 9.06 -0.02 -14.72
CA VAL A 334 10.13 -0.82 -14.12
C VAL A 334 10.22 -2.20 -14.76
N ALA A 335 11.43 -2.73 -14.88
CA ALA A 335 11.74 -4.09 -15.27
C ALA A 335 12.79 -4.69 -14.33
N MET A 336 13.00 -6.00 -14.40
CA MET A 336 14.09 -6.68 -13.72
C MET A 336 15.08 -7.23 -14.75
N TYR A 337 16.36 -6.91 -14.61
CA TYR A 337 17.43 -7.51 -15.38
C TYR A 337 17.57 -9.00 -14.99
N ILE A 338 17.69 -9.88 -15.98
CA ILE A 338 17.72 -11.34 -15.79
C ILE A 338 18.99 -11.99 -16.35
N GLY A 339 20.01 -11.19 -16.68
CA GLY A 339 21.25 -11.62 -17.31
C GLY A 339 21.17 -11.68 -18.85
N ASN A 340 22.33 -11.87 -19.50
CA ASN A 340 22.45 -12.01 -20.96
C ASN A 340 21.83 -10.86 -21.77
N ASP A 341 21.97 -9.62 -21.31
CA ASP A 341 21.33 -8.45 -21.91
C ASP A 341 19.80 -8.58 -22.00
N GLU A 342 19.16 -9.36 -21.11
CA GLU A 342 17.71 -9.53 -21.07
C GLU A 342 17.10 -8.97 -19.79
N PHE A 343 15.84 -8.54 -19.90
CA PHE A 343 15.02 -8.12 -18.77
C PHE A 343 13.60 -8.66 -18.90
N ILE A 344 12.95 -8.87 -17.76
CA ILE A 344 11.55 -9.26 -17.63
C ILE A 344 10.73 -8.10 -17.05
N HIS A 345 9.54 -7.88 -17.59
CA HIS A 345 8.63 -6.83 -17.16
C HIS A 345 7.18 -7.18 -17.51
N SER A 346 6.21 -6.53 -16.86
CA SER A 346 4.82 -6.49 -17.32
C SER A 346 4.55 -5.15 -17.99
N ALA A 347 4.25 -5.12 -19.29
CA ALA A 347 4.14 -3.87 -20.02
C ALA A 347 2.93 -3.82 -20.95
N GLY A 348 2.23 -2.68 -20.95
CA GLY A 348 0.98 -2.48 -21.68
C GLY A 348 1.11 -2.70 -23.20
N TYR A 349 2.23 -2.31 -23.85
CA TYR A 349 2.36 -2.49 -25.31
C TYR A 349 2.34 -3.97 -25.77
N ARG A 350 2.64 -4.92 -24.87
CA ARG A 350 2.51 -6.37 -25.11
C ARG A 350 1.30 -6.99 -24.38
N GLU A 351 0.63 -6.21 -23.53
CA GLU A 351 -0.49 -6.61 -22.66
C GLU A 351 -0.20 -7.85 -21.79
N ARG A 352 1.08 -8.09 -21.43
CA ARG A 352 1.51 -9.22 -20.58
C ARG A 352 2.93 -9.08 -20.02
N VAL A 353 3.27 -9.95 -19.07
CA VAL A 353 4.64 -10.22 -18.66
C VAL A 353 5.43 -10.85 -19.80
N SER A 354 6.54 -10.24 -20.19
CA SER A 354 7.38 -10.72 -21.30
C SER A 354 8.86 -10.46 -21.07
N ILE A 355 9.71 -11.09 -21.89
CA ILE A 355 11.16 -10.89 -21.87
C ILE A 355 11.56 -10.09 -23.12
N ASN A 356 12.41 -9.09 -22.89
CA ASN A 356 12.97 -8.24 -23.91
C ASN A 356 14.47 -8.07 -23.70
N SER A 357 15.17 -7.65 -24.74
CA SER A 357 16.62 -7.49 -24.71
C SER A 357 17.05 -6.03 -24.77
N MET A 358 18.19 -5.76 -24.15
CA MET A 358 18.96 -4.53 -24.20
C MET A 358 19.93 -4.52 -25.40
N ASN A 359 20.19 -5.68 -26.01
CA ASN A 359 21.07 -5.84 -27.16
C ASN A 359 20.30 -5.67 -28.47
N SER A 360 20.68 -4.66 -29.27
CA SER A 360 19.99 -4.32 -30.53
C SER A 360 20.06 -5.39 -31.62
N SER A 361 20.94 -6.38 -31.47
CA SER A 361 21.04 -7.51 -32.39
C SER A 361 20.03 -8.62 -32.09
N HIS A 362 19.40 -8.61 -30.90
CA HIS A 362 18.45 -9.64 -30.49
C HIS A 362 17.04 -9.39 -31.05
N PRO A 363 16.29 -10.43 -31.44
CA PRO A 363 14.96 -10.29 -32.05
C PRO A 363 13.88 -9.75 -31.08
N ASN A 364 14.12 -9.83 -29.78
CA ASN A 364 13.27 -9.27 -28.73
C ASN A 364 13.77 -7.90 -28.23
N PHE A 365 14.62 -7.20 -28.98
CA PHE A 365 14.96 -5.80 -28.71
C PHE A 365 13.78 -4.86 -28.99
N ILE A 366 13.75 -3.71 -28.30
CA ILE A 366 12.77 -2.65 -28.53
C ILE A 366 13.47 -1.30 -28.64
N ASP A 367 13.45 -0.72 -29.85
CA ASP A 367 14.18 0.51 -30.18
C ASP A 367 13.83 1.73 -29.32
N SER A 368 12.63 1.77 -28.73
CA SER A 368 12.19 2.90 -27.90
C SER A 368 12.76 2.87 -26.48
N TYR A 369 13.19 1.71 -25.97
CA TYR A 369 13.60 1.53 -24.58
C TYR A 369 14.89 2.29 -24.21
N PRO A 370 15.95 2.29 -25.04
CA PRO A 370 17.16 3.05 -24.75
C PRO A 370 16.91 4.54 -24.53
N ALA A 371 15.98 5.13 -25.29
CA ALA A 371 15.69 6.57 -25.22
C ALA A 371 14.97 6.99 -23.93
N ILE A 372 14.25 6.06 -23.31
CA ILE A 372 13.48 6.30 -22.08
C ILE A 372 14.12 5.65 -20.85
N PHE A 373 15.24 4.93 -20.99
CA PHE A 373 15.94 4.36 -19.84
C PHE A 373 16.43 5.46 -18.91
N VAL A 374 16.14 5.36 -17.63
CA VAL A 374 16.50 6.36 -16.63
C VAL A 374 17.74 5.91 -15.86
N ARG A 375 17.64 4.76 -15.18
CA ARG A 375 18.69 4.21 -14.30
C ARG A 375 18.43 2.74 -14.01
N ALA A 376 19.48 2.05 -13.58
CA ALA A 376 19.41 0.74 -12.93
C ALA A 376 19.72 0.88 -11.44
N VAL A 377 19.04 0.08 -10.62
CA VAL A 377 19.19 0.09 -9.16
C VAL A 377 19.30 -1.34 -8.64
N ARG A 378 20.19 -1.54 -7.67
CA ARG A 378 20.36 -2.79 -6.95
C ARG A 378 19.73 -2.70 -5.56
N ILE A 379 18.89 -3.67 -5.23
CA ILE A 379 18.28 -3.80 -3.90
C ILE A 379 19.06 -4.78 -3.03
N ILE A 380 19.48 -5.91 -3.61
CA ILE A 380 20.16 -6.98 -2.86
C ILE A 380 21.52 -6.50 -2.36
N GLY A 381 21.77 -6.73 -1.07
CA GLY A 381 23.02 -6.36 -0.39
C GLY A 381 23.07 -4.92 0.12
N GLU A 382 22.04 -4.12 -0.15
CA GLU A 382 21.93 -2.75 0.38
C GLU A 382 21.17 -2.74 1.71
N ASN A 383 21.46 -1.76 2.56
CA ASN A 383 20.72 -1.59 3.80
C ASN A 383 19.25 -1.25 3.51
N PRO A 384 18.29 -1.78 4.31
CA PRO A 384 16.88 -1.46 4.19
C PRO A 384 16.65 0.06 4.32
N ASN A 385 16.45 0.74 3.20
CA ASN A 385 16.09 2.15 3.14
C ASN A 385 14.93 2.30 2.16
N GLY A 386 13.70 2.30 2.70
CA GLY A 386 12.46 2.32 1.92
C GLY A 386 12.00 0.96 1.39
N PHE A 387 12.69 -0.13 1.73
CA PHE A 387 12.18 -1.51 1.64
C PHE A 387 12.53 -2.23 2.94
N LEU A 388 11.78 -3.29 3.28
CA LEU A 388 11.99 -4.02 4.53
C LEU A 388 11.95 -5.52 4.28
N PRO A 389 12.82 -6.33 4.92
CA PRO A 389 12.53 -7.73 5.15
C PRO A 389 11.13 -7.89 5.75
N ILE A 390 10.37 -8.90 5.32
CA ILE A 390 8.99 -9.12 5.81
C ILE A 390 8.90 -9.15 7.36
N PRO A 391 9.82 -9.78 8.11
CA PRO A 391 9.76 -9.80 9.57
C PRO A 391 9.98 -8.44 10.23
N GLU A 392 10.60 -7.49 9.52
CA GLU A 392 10.83 -6.11 9.97
C GLU A 392 9.69 -5.16 9.54
N ASN A 393 8.74 -5.62 8.73
CA ASN A 393 7.56 -4.84 8.39
C ASN A 393 6.52 -4.92 9.51
N ASP A 394 6.12 -3.77 10.05
CA ASP A 394 5.24 -3.69 11.22
C ASP A 394 3.92 -4.49 11.06
N PHE A 395 3.32 -4.48 9.86
CA PHE A 395 2.07 -5.22 9.62
C PHE A 395 2.28 -6.73 9.63
N TYR A 396 3.33 -7.23 8.99
CA TYR A 396 3.61 -8.66 8.96
C TYR A 396 4.15 -9.17 10.30
N ASN A 397 4.90 -8.35 11.03
CA ASN A 397 5.39 -8.68 12.37
C ASN A 397 4.24 -9.07 13.32
N GLU A 398 3.09 -8.38 13.24
CA GLU A 398 1.88 -8.67 14.02
C GLU A 398 1.28 -10.06 13.77
N ILE A 399 1.57 -10.69 12.62
CA ILE A 399 1.03 -12.01 12.26
C ILE A 399 2.08 -13.13 12.24
N ILE A 400 3.36 -12.81 12.39
CA ILE A 400 4.44 -13.79 12.47
C ILE A 400 4.45 -14.39 13.87
N ARG A 401 4.60 -15.72 13.96
CA ARG A 401 4.74 -16.40 15.24
C ARG A 401 5.99 -15.88 15.95
N SER A 402 5.85 -15.51 17.23
CA SER A 402 7.00 -15.18 18.04
C SER A 402 7.88 -16.43 18.17
N THR A 403 9.12 -16.34 17.71
CA THR A 403 10.15 -17.34 18.00
C THR A 403 10.72 -17.00 19.37
N GLU A 404 10.24 -17.66 20.43
CA GLU A 404 10.93 -17.67 21.73
C GLU A 404 12.31 -18.34 21.64
#